data_AF-A0AAW4XM30-F1
#
_entry.id   AF-A0AAW4XM30-F1
#
_cell.length_a   1.000
_cell.length_b   1.000
_cell.length_c   1.000
_cell.angle_alpha   90.00
_cell.angle_beta   90.00
_cell.angle_gamma   90.00
#
_symmetry.space_group_name_H-M   'P 1'
#
loop_
_entity.id
_entity.type
_entity.pdbx_description
1 polymer ?
#
loop_
_entity_poly.entity_id
_entity_poly.type
_entity_poly.pdbx_seq_one_letter_code
_entity_poly.pdbx_strand_id
1 'polypeptide(L)'
;MSTPHPDPVPNTDAIAGDKADILVRTVAAIDAGDLEQGRQILRQEYPFAAVAKNPRRYTERQCLQVFYRDGFLDRYSGTKLVHPGTLRTLSQILPDEFPAHPNWQMSQSHFAFWELFPTIDHLVPVARGGVDAEANWVSASMLRNSAKAHWTLDELGWTLTPPGDHTIWDGLSGWFINHLETHPDLMADKYLTRWFRATVDVRATLT
;
A
#
# COMPACT_ATOMS: atom_id res chain seq x y z
N MET A 1 -45.75 16.44 -4.96
CA MET A 1 -44.87 16.04 -3.84
C MET A 1 -43.45 16.09 -4.38
N SER A 2 -42.76 17.22 -4.20
CA SER A 2 -41.43 17.45 -4.75
C SER A 2 -40.40 16.98 -3.74
N THR A 3 -39.59 15.99 -4.13
CA THR A 3 -38.41 15.56 -3.37
C THR A 3 -37.33 16.64 -3.46
N PRO A 4 -36.64 17.01 -2.37
CA PRO A 4 -35.53 17.95 -2.44
C PRO A 4 -34.35 17.28 -3.15
N HIS A 5 -33.83 17.96 -4.16
CA HIS A 5 -32.52 17.69 -4.75
C HIS A 5 -31.46 17.94 -3.66
N PRO A 6 -30.49 17.04 -3.41
CA PRO A 6 -29.39 17.36 -2.52
C PRO A 6 -28.58 18.50 -3.13
N ASP A 7 -28.31 19.52 -2.32
CA ASP A 7 -27.47 20.66 -2.69
C ASP A 7 -26.10 20.16 -3.20
N PRO A 8 -25.53 20.80 -4.23
CA PRO A 8 -24.21 20.44 -4.70
C PRO A 8 -23.20 20.72 -3.59
N VAL A 9 -22.48 19.67 -3.18
CA VAL A 9 -21.31 19.78 -2.31
C VAL A 9 -20.37 20.82 -2.91
N PRO A 10 -19.84 21.78 -2.14
CA PRO A 10 -19.01 22.85 -2.68
C PRO A 10 -17.81 22.24 -3.39
N ASN A 11 -17.72 22.48 -4.69
CA ASN A 11 -16.53 22.22 -5.49
C ASN A 11 -15.44 23.18 -4.99
N THR A 12 -14.48 22.67 -4.22
CA THR A 12 -13.35 23.45 -3.69
C THR A 12 -12.31 23.81 -4.76
N ASP A 13 -12.51 23.45 -6.04
CA ASP A 13 -11.56 23.72 -7.13
C ASP A 13 -11.73 25.09 -7.80
N ALA A 14 -12.08 26.14 -7.04
CA ALA A 14 -12.14 27.49 -7.58
C ALA A 14 -11.59 28.53 -6.60
N ILE A 15 -10.30 28.79 -6.76
CA ILE A 15 -9.56 30.08 -6.71
C ILE A 15 -8.23 29.89 -5.97
N ALA A 16 -7.24 29.33 -6.67
CA ALA A 16 -5.81 29.50 -6.43
C ALA A 16 -5.14 29.24 -7.79
N GLY A 17 -4.28 30.14 -8.28
CA GLY A 17 -3.61 29.96 -9.57
C GLY A 17 -2.84 28.64 -9.63
N ASP A 18 -2.45 28.19 -10.84
CA ASP A 18 -1.58 27.02 -10.99
C ASP A 18 -0.38 27.15 -10.03
N LYS A 19 0.09 26.03 -9.46
CA LYS A 19 1.25 26.02 -8.56
C LYS A 19 2.45 26.71 -9.22
N ALA A 20 2.59 26.56 -10.53
CA ALA A 20 3.60 27.29 -11.30
C ALA A 20 3.39 28.81 -11.27
N ASP A 21 2.16 29.31 -11.42
CA ASP A 21 1.83 30.73 -11.38
C ASP A 21 2.07 31.36 -10.00
N ILE A 22 1.84 30.60 -8.92
CA ILE A 22 2.20 31.02 -7.57
C ILE A 22 3.71 31.27 -7.49
N LEU A 23 4.52 30.38 -8.07
CA LEU A 23 5.98 30.54 -8.11
C LEU A 23 6.41 31.70 -9.02
N VAL A 24 5.74 31.92 -10.16
CA VAL A 24 5.97 33.09 -11.03
C VAL A 24 5.78 34.40 -10.27
N ARG A 25 4.67 34.53 -9.53
CA ARG A 25 4.42 35.72 -8.68
C ARG A 25 5.43 35.85 -7.55
N THR A 26 5.84 34.72 -6.97
CA THR A 26 6.87 34.70 -5.92
C THR A 26 8.19 35.25 -6.42
N VAL A 27 8.68 34.80 -7.59
CA VAL A 27 9.96 35.28 -8.14
C VAL A 27 9.87 36.73 -8.62
N ALA A 28 8.73 37.15 -9.17
CA ALA A 28 8.52 38.55 -9.57
C ALA A 28 8.61 39.52 -8.38
N ALA A 29 8.09 39.14 -7.21
CA ALA A 29 8.23 39.93 -5.98
C ALA A 29 9.71 40.03 -5.54
N ILE A 30 10.45 38.92 -5.65
CA ILE A 30 11.88 38.88 -5.32
C ILE A 30 12.69 39.79 -6.27
N ASP A 31 12.42 39.74 -7.58
CA ASP A 31 13.10 40.56 -8.59
C ASP A 31 12.81 42.06 -8.41
N ALA A 32 11.64 42.42 -7.87
CA ALA A 32 11.29 43.78 -7.47
C ALA A 32 11.96 44.24 -6.16
N GLY A 33 12.73 43.38 -5.50
CA GLY A 33 13.41 43.65 -4.23
C GLY A 33 12.54 43.42 -2.99
N ASP A 34 11.32 42.89 -3.13
CA ASP A 34 10.40 42.62 -2.02
C ASP A 34 10.40 41.14 -1.61
N LEU A 35 11.42 40.77 -0.84
CA LEU A 35 11.58 39.41 -0.35
C LEU A 35 10.45 38.98 0.61
N GLU A 36 9.89 39.89 1.40
CA GLU A 36 8.83 39.53 2.35
C GLU A 36 7.51 39.23 1.62
N GLN A 37 7.19 39.99 0.58
CA GLN A 37 6.04 39.67 -0.28
C GLN A 37 6.17 38.27 -0.90
N GLY A 38 7.36 37.92 -1.42
CA GLY A 38 7.62 36.56 -1.90
C GLY A 38 7.40 35.48 -0.83
N ARG A 39 7.82 35.73 0.42
CA ARG A 39 7.56 34.81 1.54
C ARG A 39 6.07 34.70 1.86
N GLN A 40 5.34 35.80 1.83
CA GLN A 40 3.91 35.81 2.12
C GLN A 40 3.11 35.02 1.07
N ILE A 41 3.44 35.17 -0.22
CA ILE A 41 2.83 34.39 -1.31
C ILE A 41 2.98 32.89 -1.04
N LEU A 42 4.20 32.41 -0.75
CA LEU A 42 4.41 30.99 -0.45
C LEU A 42 3.67 30.54 0.82
N ARG A 43 3.72 31.32 1.90
CA ARG A 43 3.06 30.94 3.16
C ARG A 43 1.53 30.85 3.03
N GLN A 44 0.92 31.69 2.22
CA GLN A 44 -0.53 31.79 2.10
C GLN A 44 -1.09 30.88 1.00
N GLU A 45 -0.38 30.76 -0.12
CA GLU A 45 -0.92 30.14 -1.33
C GLU A 45 -0.26 28.79 -1.67
N TYR A 46 1.00 28.56 -1.26
CA TYR A 46 1.67 27.28 -1.45
C TYR A 46 2.59 26.89 -0.27
N PRO A 47 2.00 26.65 0.91
CA PRO A 47 2.77 26.50 2.14
C PRO A 47 3.61 25.22 2.16
N PHE A 48 4.82 25.32 2.72
CA PHE A 48 5.62 24.15 3.05
C PHE A 48 5.04 23.44 4.28
N ALA A 49 4.71 22.16 4.13
CA ALA A 49 4.29 21.28 5.21
C ALA A 49 5.34 20.19 5.43
N ALA A 50 6.07 20.27 6.56
CA ALA A 50 7.02 19.24 6.94
C ALA A 50 6.29 17.94 7.31
N VAL A 51 6.80 16.82 6.82
CA VAL A 51 6.22 15.49 7.05
C VAL A 51 7.09 14.70 8.03
N ALA A 52 6.50 14.27 9.15
CA ALA A 52 7.16 13.34 10.06
C ALA A 52 7.20 11.93 9.46
N LYS A 53 8.37 11.27 9.56
CA LYS A 53 8.50 9.85 9.20
C LYS A 53 7.95 9.00 10.33
N ASN A 54 6.94 8.18 10.05
CA ASN A 54 6.42 7.21 11.00
C ASN A 54 6.86 5.79 10.60
N PRO A 55 7.52 5.02 11.49
CA PRO A 55 7.94 3.67 11.16
C PRO A 55 6.73 2.74 11.08
N ARG A 56 6.54 2.10 9.92
CA ARG A 56 5.52 1.05 9.72
C ARG A 56 5.89 -0.19 10.55
N ARG A 57 5.04 -0.62 11.47
CA ARG A 57 5.22 -1.86 12.25
C ARG A 57 3.92 -2.66 12.28
N TYR A 58 3.84 -3.65 11.39
CA TYR A 58 2.72 -4.59 11.32
C TYR A 58 3.19 -5.97 11.74
N THR A 59 2.39 -6.65 12.54
CA THR A 59 2.57 -8.08 12.80
C THR A 59 2.04 -8.89 11.62
N GLU A 60 2.50 -10.13 11.45
CA GLU A 60 2.00 -11.04 10.41
C GLU A 60 0.48 -11.26 10.54
N ARG A 61 -0.04 -11.30 11.77
CA ARG A 61 -1.48 -11.40 12.02
C ARG A 61 -2.25 -10.19 11.49
N GLN A 62 -1.76 -8.97 11.73
CA GLN A 62 -2.38 -7.75 11.19
C GLN A 62 -2.31 -7.71 9.66
N CYS A 63 -1.17 -8.10 9.08
CA CYS A 63 -1.04 -8.26 7.63
C CYS A 63 -2.11 -9.22 7.09
N LEU A 64 -2.23 -10.41 7.66
CA LEU A 64 -3.17 -11.42 7.21
C LEU A 64 -4.63 -10.98 7.37
N GLN A 65 -4.98 -10.32 8.48
CA GLN A 65 -6.33 -9.77 8.67
C GLN A 65 -6.71 -8.84 7.51
N VAL A 66 -5.82 -7.93 7.12
CA VAL A 66 -6.02 -7.03 5.97
C VAL A 66 -6.08 -7.81 4.66
N PHE A 67 -5.17 -8.78 4.45
CA PHE A 67 -5.13 -9.56 3.22
C PHE A 67 -6.38 -10.41 3.02
N TYR A 68 -6.90 -11.06 4.06
CA TYR A 68 -8.15 -11.82 4.01
C TYR A 68 -9.37 -10.91 3.84
N ARG A 69 -9.42 -9.77 4.54
CA ARG A 69 -10.47 -8.76 4.37
C ARG A 69 -10.54 -8.26 2.92
N ASP A 70 -9.38 -8.12 2.27
CA ASP A 70 -9.28 -7.66 0.89
C ASP A 70 -9.36 -8.80 -0.15
N GLY A 71 -9.53 -10.05 0.28
CA GLY A 71 -9.62 -11.22 -0.60
C GLY A 71 -8.33 -11.57 -1.34
N PHE A 72 -7.17 -11.27 -0.73
CA PHE A 72 -5.85 -11.37 -1.35
C PHE A 72 -5.78 -10.69 -2.72
N LEU A 73 -6.46 -9.55 -2.89
CA LEU A 73 -6.35 -8.72 -4.08
C LEU A 73 -5.46 -7.50 -3.82
N ASP A 74 -4.69 -7.13 -4.84
CA ASP A 74 -4.11 -5.81 -4.93
C ASP A 74 -5.25 -4.80 -5.10
N ARG A 75 -5.52 -4.00 -4.06
CA ARG A 75 -6.64 -3.06 -4.05
C ARG A 75 -6.48 -1.91 -5.04
N TYR A 76 -5.30 -1.73 -5.63
CA TYR A 76 -5.06 -0.70 -6.64
C TYR A 76 -5.27 -1.21 -8.08
N SER A 77 -5.24 -2.52 -8.31
CA SER A 77 -5.34 -3.10 -9.66
C SER A 77 -6.34 -4.25 -9.82
N GLY A 78 -6.80 -4.85 -8.73
CA GLY A 78 -7.61 -6.07 -8.72
C GLY A 78 -6.83 -7.37 -8.98
N THR A 79 -5.51 -7.28 -9.13
CA THR A 79 -4.64 -8.46 -9.36
C THR A 79 -4.64 -9.37 -8.13
N LYS A 80 -4.69 -10.70 -8.34
CA LYS A 80 -4.53 -11.68 -7.26
C LYS A 80 -3.11 -11.64 -6.68
N LEU A 81 -3.02 -11.57 -5.36
CA LEU A 81 -1.77 -11.64 -4.59
C LEU A 81 -1.60 -13.03 -3.98
N VAL A 82 -0.36 -13.39 -3.65
CA VAL A 82 -0.01 -14.71 -3.12
C VAL A 82 0.54 -14.57 -1.71
N HIS A 83 0.08 -15.43 -0.82
CA HIS A 83 0.47 -15.48 0.58
C HIS A 83 2.01 -15.44 0.74
N PRO A 84 2.58 -14.59 1.63
CA PRO A 84 4.03 -14.44 1.77
C PRO A 84 4.77 -15.75 2.08
N GLY A 85 4.16 -16.59 2.92
CA GLY A 85 4.66 -17.92 3.23
C GLY A 85 4.73 -18.80 1.99
N THR A 86 3.72 -18.76 1.11
CA THR A 86 3.69 -19.56 -0.13
C THR A 86 4.83 -19.19 -1.06
N LEU A 87 5.05 -17.89 -1.30
CA LEU A 87 6.13 -17.43 -2.17
C LEU A 87 7.52 -17.85 -1.65
N ARG A 88 7.72 -17.79 -0.33
CA ARG A 88 8.98 -18.22 0.29
C ARG A 88 9.14 -19.73 0.30
N THR A 89 8.07 -20.48 0.51
CA THR A 89 8.08 -21.95 0.36
C THR A 89 8.46 -22.35 -1.07
N LEU A 90 7.88 -21.72 -2.10
CA LEU A 90 8.27 -21.96 -3.49
C LEU A 90 9.76 -21.69 -3.73
N SER A 91 10.31 -20.61 -3.17
CA SER A 91 11.75 -20.32 -3.31
C SER A 91 12.67 -21.31 -2.62
N GLN A 92 12.19 -22.05 -1.62
CA GLN A 92 12.98 -23.11 -0.97
C GLN A 92 12.89 -24.44 -1.74
N ILE A 93 11.75 -24.72 -2.36
CA ILE A 93 11.53 -25.95 -3.13
C ILE A 93 12.17 -25.86 -4.52
N LEU A 94 12.09 -24.68 -5.16
CA LEU A 94 12.54 -24.41 -6.52
C LEU A 94 13.48 -23.20 -6.53
N PRO A 95 14.67 -23.29 -5.91
CA PRO A 95 15.55 -22.14 -5.73
C PRO A 95 16.13 -21.59 -7.05
N ASP A 96 16.25 -22.41 -8.08
CA ASP A 96 16.80 -22.00 -9.38
C ASP A 96 15.73 -21.32 -10.25
N GLU A 97 14.48 -21.83 -10.22
CA GLU A 97 13.36 -21.26 -10.98
C GLU A 97 12.67 -20.11 -10.25
N PHE A 98 12.66 -20.15 -8.91
CA PHE A 98 11.99 -19.16 -8.06
C PHE A 98 12.93 -18.56 -7.00
N PRO A 99 14.09 -18.00 -7.40
CA PRO A 99 15.09 -17.53 -6.46
C PRO A 99 14.55 -16.39 -5.58
N ALA A 100 15.06 -16.30 -4.35
CA ALA A 100 14.68 -15.23 -3.44
C ALA A 100 15.90 -14.71 -2.66
N HIS A 101 16.51 -13.64 -3.15
CA HIS A 101 17.69 -13.05 -2.51
C HIS A 101 17.32 -12.44 -1.14
N PRO A 102 18.11 -12.67 -0.06
CA PRO A 102 17.81 -12.15 1.28
C PRO A 102 17.67 -10.62 1.34
N ASN A 103 18.44 -9.91 0.51
CA ASN A 103 18.43 -8.44 0.44
C ASN A 103 17.52 -7.90 -0.69
N TRP A 104 16.59 -8.72 -1.22
CA TRP A 104 15.64 -8.29 -2.25
C TRP A 104 16.30 -7.74 -3.52
N GLN A 105 17.44 -8.33 -3.91
CA GLN A 105 18.12 -7.92 -5.13
C GLN A 105 17.29 -8.39 -6.33
N MET A 106 16.81 -7.44 -7.14
CA MET A 106 15.90 -7.71 -8.26
C MET A 106 16.51 -8.64 -9.32
N SER A 107 17.80 -8.48 -9.61
CA SER A 107 18.51 -9.35 -10.57
C SER A 107 18.75 -10.78 -10.07
N GLN A 108 18.49 -11.06 -8.79
CA GLN A 108 18.71 -12.36 -8.14
C GLN A 108 17.45 -12.89 -7.43
N SER A 109 16.29 -12.33 -7.73
CA SER A 109 15.02 -12.78 -7.14
C SER A 109 13.97 -12.88 -8.24
N HIS A 110 13.07 -13.86 -8.11
CA HIS A 110 11.98 -14.03 -9.05
C HIS A 110 11.04 -12.80 -9.02
N PHE A 111 10.61 -12.34 -10.19
CA PHE A 111 9.86 -11.07 -10.31
C PHE A 111 8.48 -11.09 -9.63
N ALA A 112 7.92 -12.29 -9.41
CA ALA A 112 6.70 -12.49 -8.62
C ALA A 112 6.78 -11.90 -7.19
N PHE A 113 7.98 -11.74 -6.61
CA PHE A 113 8.13 -11.03 -5.32
C PHE A 113 7.75 -9.55 -5.39
N TRP A 114 7.73 -8.94 -6.58
CA TRP A 114 7.23 -7.59 -6.78
C TRP A 114 5.75 -7.57 -7.18
N GLU A 115 5.36 -8.45 -8.10
CA GLU A 115 4.02 -8.44 -8.68
C GLU A 115 2.96 -9.05 -7.76
N LEU A 116 3.31 -10.09 -7.01
CA LEU A 116 2.34 -10.93 -6.29
C LEU A 116 2.52 -10.91 -4.78
N PHE A 117 3.66 -10.44 -4.26
CA PHE A 117 3.89 -10.37 -2.81
C PHE A 117 3.05 -9.25 -2.19
N PRO A 118 2.16 -9.56 -1.22
CA PRO A 118 1.28 -8.57 -0.61
C PRO A 118 2.01 -7.73 0.43
N THR A 119 1.63 -6.46 0.48
CA THR A 119 2.00 -5.49 1.50
C THR A 119 0.77 -4.77 2.03
N ILE A 120 0.88 -4.24 3.24
CA ILE A 120 -0.01 -3.18 3.70
C ILE A 120 0.51 -1.86 3.13
N ASP A 121 -0.37 -1.13 2.47
CA ASP A 121 -0.18 0.29 2.16
C ASP A 121 -1.30 1.14 2.74
N HIS A 122 -1.06 2.45 2.83
CA HIS A 122 -2.03 3.43 3.28
C HIS A 122 -2.77 4.03 2.10
N LEU A 123 -4.11 4.00 2.12
CA LEU A 123 -4.94 4.63 1.10
C LEU A 123 -4.59 6.13 0.97
N VAL A 124 -4.69 6.86 2.08
CA VAL A 124 -4.11 8.19 2.24
C VAL A 124 -2.69 8.02 2.78
N PRO A 125 -1.63 8.40 2.05
CA PRO A 125 -0.27 8.29 2.54
C PRO A 125 -0.09 9.02 3.88
N VAL A 126 0.67 8.44 4.82
CA VAL A 126 1.04 9.12 6.07
C VAL A 126 1.72 10.46 5.80
N ALA A 127 2.51 10.52 4.71
CA ALA A 127 3.15 11.75 4.27
C ALA A 127 2.18 12.85 3.84
N ARG A 128 0.92 12.50 3.60
CA ARG A 128 -0.16 13.39 3.22
C ARG A 128 -1.21 13.50 4.32
N GLY A 129 -0.84 13.23 5.58
CA GLY A 129 -1.73 13.32 6.74
C GLY A 129 -2.59 12.07 6.99
N GLY A 130 -2.36 10.98 6.26
CA GLY A 130 -3.05 9.72 6.49
C GLY A 130 -2.72 9.09 7.84
N VAL A 131 -3.74 8.56 8.51
CA VAL A 131 -3.59 7.89 9.81
C VAL A 131 -3.03 6.48 9.62
N ASP A 132 -2.11 6.05 10.48
CA ASP A 132 -1.63 4.67 10.52
C ASP A 132 -2.60 3.79 11.33
N ALA A 133 -3.75 3.49 10.71
CA ALA A 133 -4.81 2.67 11.29
C ALA A 133 -5.45 1.78 10.23
N GLU A 134 -6.05 0.67 10.67
CA GLU A 134 -6.61 -0.37 9.80
C GLU A 134 -7.63 0.16 8.77
N ALA A 135 -8.42 1.16 9.14
CA ALA A 135 -9.39 1.82 8.24
C ALA A 135 -8.72 2.51 7.03
N ASN A 136 -7.43 2.84 7.14
CA ASN A 136 -6.62 3.42 6.07
C ASN A 136 -5.67 2.39 5.45
N TRP A 137 -5.65 1.15 5.93
CA TRP A 137 -4.79 0.09 5.40
C TRP A 137 -5.48 -0.68 4.29
N VAL A 138 -4.74 -0.99 3.23
CA VAL A 138 -5.18 -1.82 2.11
C VAL A 138 -4.06 -2.76 1.66
N SER A 139 -4.45 -3.87 1.06
CA SER A 139 -3.54 -4.82 0.41
C SER A 139 -3.07 -4.27 -0.93
N ALA A 140 -1.76 -4.29 -1.17
CA ALA A 140 -1.16 -3.92 -2.44
C ALA A 140 0.05 -4.82 -2.74
N SER A 141 0.33 -5.07 -4.01
CA SER A 141 1.60 -5.67 -4.43
C SER A 141 2.77 -4.75 -4.05
N MET A 142 3.94 -5.34 -3.82
CA MET A 142 5.19 -4.57 -3.68
C MET A 142 5.39 -3.59 -4.84
N LEU A 143 5.07 -4.00 -6.07
CA LEU A 143 5.16 -3.17 -7.27
C LEU A 143 4.25 -1.94 -7.18
N ARG A 144 2.94 -2.13 -6.92
CA ARG A 144 1.98 -1.02 -6.90
C ARG A 144 2.14 -0.12 -5.68
N ASN A 145 2.49 -0.68 -4.52
CA ASN A 145 2.86 0.12 -3.35
C ASN A 145 4.08 1.01 -3.65
N SER A 146 5.11 0.45 -4.28
CA SER A 146 6.30 1.21 -4.69
C SER A 146 5.98 2.29 -5.72
N ALA A 147 5.10 2.00 -6.67
CA ALA A 147 4.65 2.98 -7.66
C ALA A 147 3.78 4.09 -7.03
N LYS A 148 2.96 3.77 -6.02
CA LYS A 148 2.13 4.76 -5.32
C LYS A 148 2.96 5.69 -4.43
N ALA A 149 3.95 5.13 -3.71
CA ALA A 149 4.86 5.88 -2.86
C ALA A 149 4.17 6.87 -1.90
N HIS A 150 4.25 8.18 -2.18
CA HIS A 150 3.69 9.24 -1.35
C HIS A 150 2.52 9.99 -2.02
N TRP A 151 2.06 9.48 -3.15
CA TRP A 151 0.97 10.04 -3.94
C TRP A 151 -0.39 9.53 -3.45
N THR A 152 -1.39 10.38 -3.52
CA THR A 152 -2.79 9.97 -3.38
C THR A 152 -3.24 9.22 -4.64
N LEU A 153 -4.35 8.49 -4.55
CA LEU A 153 -4.90 7.83 -5.73
C LEU A 153 -5.34 8.85 -6.80
N ASP A 154 -5.93 9.97 -6.37
CA ASP A 154 -6.36 11.04 -7.26
C ASP A 154 -5.17 11.66 -8.03
N GLU A 155 -4.05 11.92 -7.35
CA GLU A 155 -2.81 12.42 -7.97
C GLU A 155 -2.27 11.46 -9.04
N LEU A 156 -2.52 10.15 -8.91
CA LEU A 156 -2.10 9.12 -9.86
C LEU A 156 -3.17 8.80 -10.92
N GLY A 157 -4.38 9.35 -10.79
CA GLY A 157 -5.53 8.94 -11.59
C GLY A 157 -5.95 7.48 -11.37
N TRP A 158 -5.69 6.94 -10.17
CA TRP A 158 -6.05 5.57 -9.79
C TRP A 158 -7.40 5.55 -9.07
N THR A 159 -8.10 4.43 -9.18
CA THR A 159 -9.33 4.17 -8.42
C THR A 159 -9.14 2.95 -7.53
N LEU A 160 -9.67 3.00 -6.31
CA LEU A 160 -9.62 1.86 -5.41
C LEU A 160 -10.55 0.75 -5.91
N THR A 161 -9.99 -0.43 -6.13
CA THR A 161 -10.74 -1.63 -6.49
C THR A 161 -11.52 -2.13 -5.27
N PRO A 162 -12.75 -2.64 -5.40
CA PRO A 162 -13.45 -3.32 -4.32
C PRO A 162 -12.63 -4.50 -3.75
N PRO A 163 -12.81 -4.86 -2.47
CA PRO A 163 -12.18 -6.06 -1.93
C PRO A 163 -12.70 -7.31 -2.66
N GLY A 164 -11.85 -8.34 -2.73
CA GLY A 164 -12.25 -9.65 -3.24
C GLY A 164 -12.93 -10.51 -2.18
N ASP A 165 -13.20 -11.76 -2.55
CA ASP A 165 -13.71 -12.80 -1.65
C ASP A 165 -12.60 -13.83 -1.38
N HIS A 166 -12.16 -13.92 -0.13
CA HIS A 166 -11.09 -14.85 0.26
C HIS A 166 -11.51 -16.32 0.20
N THR A 167 -12.81 -16.62 0.13
CA THR A 167 -13.30 -17.99 -0.09
C THR A 167 -13.11 -18.43 -1.55
N ILE A 168 -13.00 -17.47 -2.48
CA ILE A 168 -12.69 -17.70 -3.89
C ILE A 168 -11.17 -17.69 -4.12
N TRP A 169 -10.44 -16.82 -3.42
CA TRP A 169 -8.98 -16.72 -3.51
C TRP A 169 -8.37 -16.35 -2.16
N ASP A 170 -7.74 -17.33 -1.50
CA ASP A 170 -7.12 -17.19 -0.18
C ASP A 170 -5.60 -16.91 -0.25
N GLY A 171 -5.10 -16.53 -1.42
CA GLY A 171 -3.66 -16.34 -1.66
C GLY A 171 -2.84 -17.63 -1.61
N LEU A 172 -3.46 -18.81 -1.78
CA LEU A 172 -2.82 -20.13 -1.59
C LEU A 172 -2.44 -20.43 -0.13
N SER A 173 -3.12 -19.80 0.83
CA SER A 173 -2.89 -20.02 2.27
C SER A 173 -3.22 -21.45 2.69
N GLY A 174 -4.26 -22.06 2.10
CA GLY A 174 -4.59 -23.48 2.30
C GLY A 174 -3.49 -24.43 1.87
N TRP A 175 -2.91 -24.21 0.68
CA TRP A 175 -1.78 -25.01 0.21
C TRP A 175 -0.56 -24.85 1.13
N PHE A 176 -0.24 -23.62 1.54
CA PHE A 176 0.88 -23.33 2.42
C PHE A 176 0.81 -24.10 3.74
N ILE A 177 -0.36 -24.08 4.41
CA ILE A 177 -0.55 -24.82 5.66
C ILE A 177 -0.37 -26.33 5.42
N ASN A 178 -1.12 -26.90 4.47
CA ASN A 178 -1.09 -28.35 4.22
C ASN A 178 0.31 -28.84 3.82
N HIS A 179 1.04 -28.03 3.04
CA HIS A 179 2.39 -28.37 2.62
C HIS A 179 3.36 -28.36 3.80
N LEU A 180 3.35 -27.34 4.64
CA LEU A 180 4.25 -27.24 5.79
C LEU A 180 4.00 -28.30 6.86
N GLU A 181 2.74 -28.71 7.08
CA GLU A 181 2.41 -29.77 8.03
C GLU A 181 3.08 -31.11 7.69
N THR A 182 3.36 -31.34 6.40
CA THR A 182 3.95 -32.58 5.89
C THR A 182 5.46 -32.47 5.61
N HIS A 183 6.08 -31.30 5.81
CA HIS A 183 7.49 -31.04 5.52
C HIS A 183 8.19 -30.38 6.74
N PRO A 184 8.57 -31.17 7.77
CA PRO A 184 9.17 -30.65 9.01
C PRO A 184 10.46 -29.84 8.82
N ASP A 185 11.21 -30.15 7.77
CA ASP A 185 12.40 -29.46 7.29
C ASP A 185 12.11 -28.01 6.88
N LEU A 186 11.03 -27.77 6.14
CA LEU A 186 10.56 -26.41 5.86
C LEU A 186 10.04 -25.71 7.12
N MET A 187 9.49 -26.48 8.07
CA MET A 187 9.07 -25.95 9.37
C MET A 187 10.20 -25.60 10.34
N ALA A 188 11.44 -25.96 10.04
CA ALA A 188 12.59 -25.44 10.75
C ALA A 188 12.89 -23.96 10.39
N ASP A 189 12.39 -23.46 9.25
CA ASP A 189 12.57 -22.08 8.84
C ASP A 189 11.74 -21.13 9.72
N LYS A 190 12.42 -20.15 10.34
CA LYS A 190 11.79 -19.20 11.28
C LYS A 190 10.79 -18.26 10.60
N TYR A 191 11.03 -17.89 9.35
CA TYR A 191 10.11 -17.04 8.58
C TYR A 191 8.85 -17.82 8.25
N LEU A 192 8.98 -19.03 7.70
CA LEU A 192 7.84 -19.88 7.38
C LEU A 192 7.02 -20.23 8.63
N THR A 193 7.68 -20.55 9.75
CA THR A 193 7.01 -20.84 11.02
C THR A 193 6.18 -19.66 11.54
N ARG A 194 6.69 -18.44 11.43
CA ARG A 194 5.96 -17.22 11.83
C ARG A 194 4.69 -17.03 11.02
N TRP A 195 4.80 -17.16 9.70
CA TRP A 195 3.65 -17.06 8.80
C TRP A 195 2.68 -18.19 9.00
N PHE A 196 3.14 -19.43 9.20
CA PHE A 196 2.30 -20.59 9.48
C PHE A 196 1.41 -20.35 10.69
N ARG A 197 2.01 -19.99 11.85
CA ARG A 197 1.26 -19.72 13.08
C ARG A 197 0.24 -18.60 12.88
N ALA A 198 0.66 -17.48 12.29
CA ALA A 198 -0.24 -16.37 12.02
C ALA A 198 -1.40 -16.75 11.06
N THR A 199 -1.13 -17.60 10.07
CA THR A 199 -2.14 -18.07 9.12
C THR A 199 -3.17 -18.96 9.80
N VAL A 200 -2.74 -19.91 10.62
CA VAL A 200 -3.64 -20.78 11.40
C VAL A 200 -4.49 -19.94 12.35
N ASP A 201 -3.87 -19.03 13.11
CA ASP A 201 -4.56 -18.16 14.06
C ASP A 201 -5.63 -17.29 13.39
N VAL A 202 -5.30 -16.63 12.28
CA VAL A 202 -6.24 -15.74 11.59
C VAL A 202 -7.36 -16.55 10.92
N ARG A 203 -7.05 -17.67 10.26
CA ARG A 203 -8.08 -18.50 9.62
C ARG A 203 -9.10 -19.06 10.61
N ALA A 204 -8.68 -19.35 11.84
CA ALA A 204 -9.59 -19.78 12.90
C ALA A 204 -10.65 -18.72 13.27
N THR A 205 -10.45 -17.45 12.88
CA THR A 205 -11.38 -16.34 13.13
C THR A 205 -12.26 -15.97 11.94
N LEU A 206 -12.05 -16.58 10.77
CA LEU A 206 -12.76 -16.26 9.51
C LEU A 206 -14.05 -17.07 9.30
N THR A 207 -14.62 -17.67 10.35
CA THR A 207 -15.89 -18.42 10.30
C THR A 207 -17.04 -17.66 9.66
#